data_AF-A0A496RKL9-F1
#
_entry.id   AF-A0A496RKL9-F1
#
_cell.length_a   1.000
_cell.length_b   1.000
_cell.length_c   1.000
_cell.angle_alpha   90.00
_cell.angle_beta   90.00
_cell.angle_gamma   90.00
#
_symmetry.space_group_name_H-M   'P 1'
#
loop_
_entity.id
_entity.type
_entity.pdbx_description
1 polymer ?
#
loop_
_entity_poly.entity_id
_entity_poly.type
_entity_poly.pdbx_seq_one_letter_code
_entity_poly.pdbx_strand_id
1 'polypeptide(L)' 'MKLFIDTANLEEIRKANSYGVLDGVTTNPTLLAKE' A
#
# COMPACT_ATOMS: atom_id res chain seq x y z
N MET A 1 13.01 -1.70 -11.88
CA MET A 1 12.99 -1.56 -10.41
C MET A 1 11.53 -1.66 -9.98
N LYS A 2 11.20 -2.38 -8.91
CA LYS A 2 9.81 -2.51 -8.43
C LYS A 2 9.61 -1.69 -7.15
N LEU A 3 8.48 -0.99 -7.05
CA LEU A 3 8.07 -0.18 -5.90
C LEU A 3 6.87 -0.82 -5.21
N PHE A 4 7.03 -1.08 -3.92
CA PHE A 4 5.99 -1.62 -3.04
C PHE A 4 5.77 -0.66 -1.88
N ILE A 5 4.52 -0.57 -1.42
CA ILE A 5 4.17 0.15 -0.19
C ILE A 5 3.70 -0.85 0.87
N ASP A 6 4.01 -0.56 2.13
CA ASP A 6 3.64 -1.41 3.27
C ASP A 6 2.53 -0.73 4.08
N THR A 7 1.28 -1.03 3.74
CA THR A 7 0.10 -0.43 4.37
C THR A 7 -1.12 -1.35 4.24
N ALA A 8 -2.08 -1.18 5.14
CA ALA A 8 -3.42 -1.75 5.02
C ALA A 8 -4.48 -0.68 4.68
N ASN A 9 -4.08 0.60 4.63
CA ASN A 9 -4.99 1.71 4.40
C ASN A 9 -5.35 1.84 2.92
N LEU A 10 -6.64 1.68 2.59
CA LEU A 10 -7.13 1.72 1.21
C LEU A 10 -6.96 3.10 0.54
N GLU A 11 -7.00 4.20 1.30
CA GLU A 11 -6.79 5.54 0.74
C GLU A 11 -5.33 5.74 0.31
N GLU A 12 -4.38 5.29 1.14
CA GLU A 12 -2.96 5.32 0.80
C GLU A 12 -2.66 4.47 -0.45
N ILE A 13 -3.25 3.27 -0.54
CA ILE A 13 -3.10 2.39 -1.70
C ILE A 13 -3.64 3.07 -2.96
N ARG A 14 -4.84 3.67 -2.90
CA ARG A 14 -5.42 4.38 -4.05
C ARG A 14 -4.57 5.57 -4.47
N LYS A 15 -4.06 6.34 -3.50
CA LYS A 15 -3.19 7.49 -3.75
C LYS A 15 -1.86 7.07 -4.38
N ALA A 16 -1.20 6.05 -3.85
CA ALA A 16 0.04 5.52 -4.41
C ALA A 16 -0.17 4.97 -5.82
N ASN A 17 -1.28 4.25 -6.05
CA ASN A 17 -1.64 3.74 -7.37
C ASN A 17 -1.91 4.87 -8.37
N SER A 18 -2.49 6.00 -7.92
CA SER A 18 -2.75 7.16 -8.78
C SER A 18 -1.48 7.83 -9.32
N TYR A 19 -0.32 7.61 -8.67
CA TYR A 19 0.97 8.08 -9.16
C TYR A 19 1.54 7.23 -10.30
N GLY A 20 0.96 6.06 -10.59
CA GLY A 20 1.36 5.21 -11.72
C GLY A 20 2.69 4.49 -11.55
N VAL A 21 3.21 4.39 -10.31
CA VAL A 21 4.52 3.79 -9.99
C VAL A 21 4.41 2.59 -9.04
N LEU A 22 3.20 2.15 -8.69
CA LEU A 22 2.96 1.10 -7.70
C LEU A 22 2.96 -0.29 -8.36
N ASP A 23 3.93 -1.13 -8.01
CA ASP A 23 3.99 -2.52 -8.50
C ASP A 23 3.25 -3.52 -7.59
N GLY A 24 2.98 -3.13 -6.34
CA GLY A 24 2.22 -3.95 -5.40
C GLY A 24 2.18 -3.39 -3.98
N VAL A 25 1.49 -4.12 -3.11
CA VAL A 25 1.32 -3.77 -1.70
C VAL A 25 1.76 -4.95 -0.83
N THR A 26 2.52 -4.68 0.22
CA THR A 26 2.75 -5.62 1.32
C THR A 26 1.91 -5.20 2.51
N THR A 27 1.50 -6.18 3.31
CA THR A 27 0.71 -5.93 4.51
C THR A 27 1.00 -6.99 5.57
N ASN A 28 0.57 -6.74 6.79
CA ASN A 28 0.68 -7.66 7.91
C ASN A 28 -0.52 -7.49 8.86
N PRO A 29 -0.78 -8.46 9.76
CA PRO A 29 -1.92 -8.39 10.67
C PRO A 29 -1.94 -7.15 11.59
N THR A 30 -0.78 -6.59 11.94
CA THR A 30 -0.70 -5.40 12.80
C THR A 30 -1.14 -4.14 12.06
N LEU A 31 -0.77 -3.98 10.79
CA LEU A 31 -1.24 -2.86 9.97
C LEU A 31 -2.74 -2.95 9.74
N LEU A 32 -3.26 -4.16 9.44
CA LEU A 32 -4.69 -4.37 9.24
C LEU A 32 -5.53 -4.12 10.51
N ALA A 33 -4.95 -4.32 11.70
CA ALA A 33 -5.65 -4.05 12.95
C ALA A 33 -5.61 -2.57 13.37
N LYS A 34 -4.73 -1.76 12.78
CA LYS A 34 -4.55 -0.34 13.12
C LYS A 34 -5.38 0.60 12.23
N GLU A 35 -5.47 0.26 10.94
CA GLU A 35 -6.18 1.02 9.91
C GLU A 35 -7.64 0.57 9.78
#